data_AF-A0A9P5RB69-F1
#
_entry.id   AF-A0A9P5RB69-F1
#
_cell.length_a   1.000
_cell.length_b   1.000
_cell.length_c   1.000
_cell.angle_alpha   90.00
_cell.angle_beta   90.00
_cell.angle_gamma   90.00
#
_symmetry.space_group_name_H-M   'P 1'
#
loop_
_entity.id
_entity.type
_entity.pdbx_description
1 polymer ?
#
loop_
_entity_poly.entity_id
_entity_poly.type
_entity_poly.pdbx_seq_one_letter_code
_entity_poly.pdbx_strand_id
1 'polypeptide(L)'
;MWIMPHAALDLTLPWAIVSLLLLATGAYGYWGTTKGCIWHKRQFVSASWGFLLMYLCWAIVYIAVENNHIEKVNNDCGERNPDWDEGACELSRQSTVTIATVFVTAGMVLGIYFTLVLSRWVSGLEWKAHLEEEQRLEKWRSGQLENSMIPPSDRRL
;
A
#
# COMPACT_ATOMS: atom_id res chain seq x y z
N MET A 1 -10.19 -26.59 23.73
CA MET A 1 -9.65 -26.10 22.45
C MET A 1 -9.39 -24.61 22.62
N TRP A 2 -8.15 -24.26 22.93
CA TRP A 2 -7.71 -22.91 23.32
C TRP A 2 -7.19 -22.20 22.06
N ILE A 3 -8.06 -21.51 21.32
CA ILE A 3 -7.65 -20.46 20.37
C ILE A 3 -8.75 -19.38 20.44
N MET A 4 -8.33 -18.13 20.68
CA MET A 4 -9.11 -16.89 20.80
C MET A 4 -9.90 -16.68 22.10
N PRO A 5 -9.24 -16.39 23.23
CA PRO A 5 -9.59 -15.16 23.94
C PRO A 5 -9.09 -13.97 23.08
N HIS A 6 -9.75 -12.81 23.08
CA HIS A 6 -9.28 -11.52 22.50
C HIS A 6 -9.69 -11.13 21.06
N ALA A 7 -10.86 -11.48 20.53
CA ALA A 7 -11.28 -10.99 19.20
C ALA A 7 -11.21 -9.45 19.04
N ALA A 8 -11.37 -8.64 20.10
CA ALA A 8 -11.23 -7.19 20.01
C ALA A 8 -9.80 -6.66 20.24
N LEU A 9 -8.92 -7.39 20.95
CA LEU A 9 -7.55 -6.95 21.25
C LEU A 9 -6.52 -7.57 20.29
N ASP A 10 -6.75 -8.80 19.86
CA ASP A 10 -6.00 -9.49 18.80
C ASP A 10 -6.24 -8.88 17.42
N LEU A 11 -7.32 -8.11 17.23
CA LEU A 11 -7.58 -7.41 15.96
C LEU A 11 -7.06 -5.97 15.97
N THR A 12 -7.23 -5.22 17.06
CA THR A 12 -6.77 -3.83 17.15
C THR A 12 -5.25 -3.70 16.99
N LEU A 13 -4.49 -4.69 17.46
CA LEU A 13 -3.03 -4.69 17.40
C LEU A 13 -2.52 -4.84 15.95
N PRO A 14 -3.01 -5.79 15.12
CA PRO A 14 -2.80 -5.80 13.67
C PRO A 14 -3.22 -4.50 12.99
N TRP A 15 -4.39 -3.95 13.31
CA TRP A 15 -4.86 -2.68 12.71
C TRP A 15 -3.91 -1.52 13.02
N ALA A 16 -3.39 -1.42 14.25
CA ALA A 16 -2.41 -0.42 14.64
C ALA A 16 -1.07 -0.62 13.92
N ILE A 17 -0.60 -1.86 13.80
CA ILE A 17 0.62 -2.20 13.06
C ILE A 17 0.48 -1.83 11.58
N VAL A 18 -0.63 -2.22 10.94
CA VAL A 18 -0.89 -1.88 9.53
C VAL A 18 -0.97 -0.37 9.32
N SER A 19 -1.62 0.35 10.25
CA SER A 19 -1.72 1.81 10.19
C SER A 19 -0.36 2.50 10.33
N LEU A 20 0.50 2.02 11.24
CA LEU A 20 1.88 2.51 11.39
C LEU A 20 2.73 2.23 10.15
N LEU A 21 2.61 1.03 9.57
CA LEU A 21 3.32 0.65 8.36
C LEU A 21 2.85 1.47 7.15
N LEU A 22 1.55 1.78 7.04
CA LEU A 22 1.01 2.68 6.04
C LEU A 22 1.56 4.11 6.20
N LEU A 23 1.64 4.63 7.43
CA LEU A 23 2.24 5.94 7.70
C LEU A 23 3.71 6.00 7.30
N ALA A 24 4.50 4.99 7.68
CA ALA A 24 5.91 4.88 7.31
C ALA A 24 6.08 4.79 5.78
N THR A 25 5.22 4.02 5.10
CA THR A 25 5.22 3.89 3.65
C THR A 25 4.84 5.20 2.96
N GLY A 26 3.86 5.94 3.50
CA GLY A 26 3.49 7.27 3.01
C GLY A 26 4.63 8.28 3.14
N ALA A 27 5.32 8.31 4.28
CA ALA A 27 6.49 9.15 4.48
C ALA A 27 7.64 8.79 3.53
N TYR A 28 7.90 7.50 3.34
CA TYR A 28 8.87 6.99 2.37
C TYR A 28 8.49 7.35 0.93
N GLY A 29 7.20 7.29 0.59
CA GLY A 29 6.68 7.69 -0.71
C GLY A 29 6.86 9.18 -0.99
N TYR A 30 6.57 10.04 -0.01
CA TYR A 30 6.80 11.48 -0.14
C TYR A 30 8.29 11.78 -0.37
N TRP A 31 9.18 11.13 0.37
CA TRP A 31 10.62 11.29 0.17
C TRP A 31 11.08 10.70 -1.18
N GLY A 32 10.62 9.51 -1.55
CA GLY A 32 10.96 8.83 -2.80
C GLY A 32 10.47 9.56 -4.04
N THR A 33 9.34 10.26 -3.97
CA THR A 33 8.81 11.08 -5.06
C THR A 33 9.56 12.41 -5.21
N THR A 34 9.98 13.03 -4.10
CA THR A 34 10.67 14.33 -4.10
C THR A 34 12.17 14.24 -4.33
N LYS A 35 12.84 13.18 -3.82
CA LYS A 35 14.31 13.04 -3.85
C LYS A 35 14.80 11.68 -4.33
N GLY A 36 13.91 10.70 -4.48
CA GLY A 36 14.28 9.33 -4.84
C GLY A 36 14.52 9.13 -6.34
N CYS A 37 15.47 8.24 -6.66
CA CYS A 37 15.64 7.73 -8.02
C CYS A 37 14.49 6.78 -8.42
N ILE A 38 14.41 6.43 -9.70
CA ILE A 38 13.32 5.60 -10.26
C ILE A 38 13.16 4.27 -9.49
N TRP A 39 14.25 3.68 -9.02
CA TRP A 39 14.23 2.48 -8.18
C TRP A 39 13.41 2.67 -6.89
N HIS A 40 13.58 3.79 -6.19
CA HIS A 40 12.83 4.09 -4.95
C HIS A 40 11.33 4.27 -5.22
N LYS A 41 10.98 4.87 -6.36
CA LYS A 41 9.59 5.04 -6.80
C LYS A 41 8.93 3.68 -7.07
N ARG A 42 9.66 2.74 -7.68
CA ARG A 42 9.19 1.37 -7.91
C ARG A 42 9.00 0.59 -6.59
N GLN A 43 9.95 0.72 -5.66
CA GLN A 43 9.81 0.10 -4.32
C GLN A 43 8.60 0.66 -3.57
N PHE A 44 8.38 1.98 -3.63
CA PHE A 44 7.21 2.61 -3.03
C PHE A 44 5.88 2.07 -3.61
N VAL A 45 5.77 1.96 -4.94
CA VAL A 45 4.56 1.42 -5.58
C VAL A 45 4.33 -0.05 -5.19
N SER A 46 5.38 -0.87 -5.21
CA SER A 46 5.28 -2.28 -4.81
C SER A 46 4.90 -2.46 -3.34
N ALA A 47 5.52 -1.69 -2.43
CA ALA A 47 5.21 -1.75 -1.00
C ALA A 47 3.78 -1.26 -0.72
N SER A 48 3.37 -0.16 -1.34
CA SER A 48 2.00 0.37 -1.21
C SER A 48 0.97 -0.67 -1.65
N TRP A 49 1.27 -1.43 -2.71
CA TRP A 49 0.39 -2.49 -3.19
C TRP A 49 0.32 -3.69 -2.24
N GLY A 50 1.46 -4.12 -1.71
CA GLY A 50 1.52 -5.16 -0.68
C GLY A 50 0.70 -4.81 0.55
N PHE A 51 0.82 -3.57 1.05
CA PHE A 51 0.06 -3.11 2.21
C PHE A 51 -1.43 -2.99 1.93
N LEU A 52 -1.84 -2.49 0.76
CA LEU A 52 -3.25 -2.43 0.38
C LEU A 52 -3.88 -3.82 0.31
N LEU A 53 -3.20 -4.78 -0.33
CA LEU A 53 -3.69 -6.16 -0.41
C LEU A 53 -3.80 -6.83 0.96
N MET A 54 -2.80 -6.62 1.81
CA MET A 54 -2.82 -7.16 3.17
C MET A 54 -3.96 -6.54 4.00
N TYR A 55 -4.19 -5.23 3.87
CA TYR A 55 -5.31 -4.53 4.49
C TYR A 55 -6.67 -5.07 4.03
N LEU A 56 -6.86 -5.25 2.71
CA LEU A 56 -8.09 -5.80 2.16
C LEU A 56 -8.34 -7.24 2.61
N CYS A 57 -7.31 -8.09 2.59
CA CYS A 57 -7.40 -9.46 3.11
C CYS A 57 -7.83 -9.47 4.58
N TRP A 58 -7.21 -8.63 5.41
CA TRP A 58 -7.52 -8.57 6.83
C TRP A 58 -8.95 -8.11 7.10
N ALA A 59 -9.42 -7.10 6.36
CA ALA A 59 -10.79 -6.61 6.48
C ALA A 59 -11.84 -7.67 6.05
N ILE A 60 -11.55 -8.47 5.02
CA ILE A 60 -12.42 -9.58 4.60
C ILE A 60 -12.49 -10.68 5.68
N VAL A 61 -11.33 -11.07 6.23
CA VAL A 61 -11.28 -12.05 7.33
C VAL A 61 -12.07 -11.55 8.53
N TYR A 62 -11.95 -10.26 8.86
CA TYR A 62 -12.70 -9.64 9.95
C TYR A 62 -14.22 -9.73 9.73
N ILE A 63 -14.71 -9.35 8.55
CA ILE A 63 -16.13 -9.46 8.18
C ILE A 63 -16.60 -10.92 8.27
N ALA A 64 -15.77 -11.88 7.83
CA ALA A 64 -16.10 -13.30 7.88
C ALA A 64 -16.21 -13.83 9.32
N VAL A 65 -15.34 -13.40 10.23
CA VAL A 65 -15.40 -13.77 11.65
C VAL A 65 -16.65 -13.17 12.30
N GLU A 66 -16.91 -11.88 12.09
CA GLU A 66 -18.07 -11.17 12.62
C GLU A 66 -19.41 -11.80 12.16
N ASN A 67 -19.47 -12.31 10.93
CA ASN A 67 -20.68 -12.93 10.38
C ASN A 67 -20.85 -14.41 10.75
N ASN A 68 -19.77 -15.18 10.92
CA ASN A 68 -19.87 -16.61 11.23
C ASN A 68 -19.88 -16.93 12.74
N HIS A 69 -19.45 -16.00 13.59
CA HIS A 69 -19.35 -16.21 15.04
C HIS A 69 -20.21 -15.22 15.86
N ILE A 70 -21.44 -14.98 15.40
CA ILE A 70 -22.38 -14.00 15.98
C ILE A 70 -22.57 -14.21 17.48
N GLU A 71 -22.86 -15.43 17.92
CA GLU A 71 -23.09 -15.75 19.34
C GLU A 71 -21.87 -15.44 20.21
N LYS A 72 -20.66 -15.69 19.70
CA LYS A 72 -19.43 -15.41 20.45
C LYS A 72 -19.18 -13.91 20.55
N VAL A 73 -19.40 -13.17 19.46
CA VAL A 73 -19.22 -11.71 19.45
C VAL A 73 -20.25 -11.02 20.35
N ASN A 74 -21.51 -11.44 20.31
CA ASN A 74 -22.56 -10.84 21.13
C ASN A 74 -22.38 -11.18 22.61
N ASN A 75 -21.95 -12.39 22.97
CA ASN A 75 -21.59 -12.74 24.35
C ASN A 75 -20.43 -11.89 24.87
N ASP A 76 -19.34 -11.74 24.10
CA ASP A 76 -18.20 -10.90 24.47
C ASP A 76 -18.61 -9.40 24.60
N CYS A 77 -19.56 -8.94 23.78
CA CYS A 77 -20.10 -7.59 23.87
C CYS A 77 -20.89 -7.37 25.17
N GLY A 78 -21.72 -8.33 25.56
CA GLY A 78 -22.48 -8.28 26.82
C GLY A 78 -21.58 -8.36 28.06
N GLU A 79 -20.49 -9.14 28.01
CA GLU A 79 -19.51 -9.19 29.11
C GLU A 79 -18.79 -7.85 29.32
N ARG A 80 -18.53 -7.09 28.24
CA ARG A 80 -17.86 -5.78 28.30
C ARG A 80 -18.80 -4.63 28.62
N ASN A 81 -20.06 -4.74 28.21
CA ASN A 81 -21.08 -3.73 28.43
C ASN A 81 -22.27 -4.37 29.13
N PRO A 82 -22.17 -4.63 30.45
CA PRO A 82 -23.22 -5.32 31.20
C PRO A 82 -24.56 -4.56 31.22
N ASP A 83 -24.55 -3.26 30.91
CA ASP A 83 -25.74 -2.43 30.81
C ASP A 83 -26.43 -2.50 29.43
N TRP A 84 -25.85 -3.20 28.45
CA TRP A 84 -26.37 -3.27 27.08
C TRP A 84 -27.24 -4.51 26.91
N ASP A 85 -28.35 -4.36 26.20
CA ASP A 85 -29.19 -5.48 25.79
C ASP A 85 -28.62 -6.20 24.56
N GLU A 86 -29.08 -7.42 24.30
CA GLU A 86 -28.67 -8.19 23.11
C GLU A 86 -28.90 -7.41 21.81
N GLY A 87 -29.93 -6.56 21.78
CA GLY A 87 -30.25 -5.67 20.66
C GLY A 87 -29.18 -4.60 20.40
N ALA A 88 -28.67 -3.93 21.43
CA ALA A 88 -27.59 -2.95 21.30
C ALA A 88 -26.27 -3.57 20.83
N CYS A 89 -25.95 -4.79 21.30
CA CYS A 89 -24.76 -5.51 20.84
C CYS A 89 -24.86 -5.93 19.38
N GLU A 90 -26.02 -6.41 18.93
CA GLU A 90 -26.25 -6.75 17.52
C GLU A 90 -26.19 -5.51 16.61
N LEU A 91 -26.72 -4.37 17.07
CA LEU A 91 -26.66 -3.10 16.33
C LEU A 91 -25.21 -2.60 16.18
N SER A 92 -24.41 -2.70 17.24
CA SER A 92 -22.98 -2.37 17.22
C SER A 92 -22.21 -3.26 16.23
N ARG A 93 -22.50 -4.57 16.23
CA ARG A 93 -21.92 -5.54 15.30
C ARG A 93 -22.25 -5.18 13.85
N GLN A 94 -23.52 -4.94 13.53
CA GLN A 94 -23.95 -4.59 12.17
C GLN A 94 -23.35 -3.27 11.69
N SER A 95 -23.27 -2.25 12.55
CA SER A 95 -22.61 -0.98 12.25
C SER A 95 -21.13 -1.22 11.91
N THR A 96 -20.44 -2.02 12.71
CA THR A 96 -19.03 -2.34 12.52
C THR A 96 -18.76 -3.11 11.22
N VAL A 97 -19.58 -4.11 10.91
CA VAL A 97 -19.51 -4.86 9.63
C VAL A 97 -19.79 -3.94 8.44
N THR A 98 -20.75 -3.02 8.57
CA THR A 98 -21.09 -2.05 7.51
C THR A 98 -19.90 -1.13 7.24
N ILE A 99 -19.30 -0.57 8.29
CA ILE A 99 -18.11 0.28 8.20
C ILE A 99 -16.95 -0.48 7.53
N ALA A 100 -16.67 -1.71 7.96
CA ALA A 100 -15.63 -2.54 7.35
C ALA A 100 -15.89 -2.80 5.86
N THR A 101 -17.15 -3.08 5.49
CA THR A 101 -17.55 -3.31 4.09
C THR A 101 -17.36 -2.05 3.23
N VAL A 102 -17.69 -0.88 3.76
CA VAL A 102 -17.44 0.41 3.07
C VAL A 102 -15.94 0.63 2.88
N PHE A 103 -15.11 0.38 3.89
CA PHE A 103 -13.66 0.48 3.77
C PHE A 103 -13.06 -0.49 2.75
N VAL A 104 -13.53 -1.74 2.72
CA VAL A 104 -13.11 -2.73 1.70
C VAL A 104 -13.46 -2.24 0.31
N THR A 105 -14.70 -1.76 0.12
CA THR A 105 -15.18 -1.30 -1.18
C THR A 105 -14.40 -0.07 -1.65
N ALA A 106 -14.21 0.92 -0.78
CA ALA A 106 -13.40 2.10 -1.07
C ALA A 106 -11.94 1.71 -1.36
N GLY A 107 -11.37 0.79 -0.57
CA GLY A 107 -10.01 0.27 -0.77
C GLY A 107 -9.83 -0.45 -2.10
N MET A 108 -10.82 -1.22 -2.55
CA MET A 108 -10.80 -1.86 -3.87
C MET A 108 -10.86 -0.83 -5.01
N VAL A 109 -11.75 0.16 -4.91
CA VAL A 109 -11.87 1.23 -5.94
C VAL A 109 -10.58 2.05 -6.01
N LEU A 110 -10.06 2.48 -4.86
CA LEU A 110 -8.78 3.17 -4.77
C LEU A 110 -7.66 2.28 -5.27
N GLY A 111 -7.71 0.98 -5.01
CA GLY A 111 -6.71 0.04 -5.46
C GLY A 111 -6.66 -0.10 -6.99
N ILE A 112 -7.83 -0.15 -7.65
CA ILE A 112 -7.92 -0.14 -9.12
C ILE A 112 -7.33 1.17 -9.67
N TYR A 113 -7.72 2.30 -9.10
CA TYR A 113 -7.19 3.61 -9.50
C TYR A 113 -5.66 3.68 -9.33
N PHE A 114 -5.15 3.25 -8.18
CA PHE A 114 -3.73 3.22 -7.87
C PHE A 114 -2.97 2.33 -8.86
N THR A 115 -3.51 1.13 -9.13
CA THR A 115 -2.92 0.18 -10.09
C THR A 115 -2.83 0.77 -11.48
N LEU A 116 -3.88 1.42 -11.98
CA LEU A 116 -3.88 1.95 -13.35
C LEU A 116 -3.05 3.23 -13.49
N VAL A 117 -3.12 4.14 -12.52
CA VAL A 117 -2.50 5.46 -12.64
C VAL A 117 -1.02 5.43 -12.26
N LEU A 118 -0.66 4.77 -11.14
CA LEU A 118 0.73 4.76 -10.69
C LEU A 118 1.59 3.77 -11.47
N SER A 119 1.05 2.63 -11.92
CA SER A 119 1.81 1.76 -12.83
C SER A 119 2.17 2.49 -14.12
N ARG A 120 1.19 3.18 -14.74
CA ARG A 120 1.41 3.95 -15.96
C ARG A 120 2.40 5.09 -15.76
N TRP A 121 2.37 5.74 -14.59
CA TRP A 121 3.33 6.79 -14.25
C TRP A 121 4.76 6.25 -14.11
N VAL A 122 4.97 5.16 -13.36
CA VAL A 122 6.29 4.54 -13.20
C VAL A 122 6.82 4.01 -14.52
N SER A 123 6.00 3.28 -15.29
CA SER A 123 6.39 2.79 -16.61
C SER A 123 6.74 3.92 -17.57
N GLY A 124 6.05 5.07 -17.50
CA GLY A 124 6.38 6.24 -18.31
C GLY A 124 7.72 6.88 -17.93
N LEU A 125 8.09 6.88 -16.65
CA LEU A 125 9.40 7.35 -16.18
C LEU A 125 10.52 6.37 -16.56
N GLU A 126 10.29 5.07 -16.42
CA GLU A 126 11.23 4.02 -16.84
C GLU A 126 11.47 4.10 -18.35
N TRP A 127 10.41 4.28 -19.14
CA TRP A 127 10.53 4.42 -20.59
C TRP A 127 11.37 5.62 -21.01
N LYS A 128 11.18 6.78 -20.37
CA LYS A 128 12.00 7.97 -20.64
C LYS A 128 13.47 7.75 -20.28
N ALA A 129 13.74 7.13 -19.13
CA ALA A 129 15.10 6.82 -18.72
C ALA A 129 15.77 5.83 -19.68
N HIS A 130 15.03 4.84 -20.17
CA HIS A 130 15.52 3.88 -21.15
C HIS A 130 15.85 4.56 -22.49
N LEU A 131 14.99 5.45 -22.98
CA LEU A 131 15.25 6.22 -24.20
C LEU A 131 16.47 7.13 -24.07
N GLU A 132 16.68 7.77 -22.92
CA GLU A 132 17.88 8.57 -22.68
C GLU A 132 19.16 7.73 -22.66
N GLU A 133 19.08 6.50 -22.15
CA GLU A 133 20.19 5.55 -22.15
C GLU A 133 20.49 5.04 -23.55
N GLU A 134 19.47 4.67 -24.33
CA GLU A 134 19.63 4.31 -25.74
C GLU A 134 20.24 5.45 -26.56
N GLN A 135 19.79 6.69 -26.36
CA GLN A 135 20.39 7.87 -27.02
C GLN A 135 21.85 8.08 -26.64
N ARG A 136 22.24 7.84 -25.38
CA ARG A 136 23.66 7.92 -24.97
C ARG A 136 24.48 6.81 -25.62
N LEU A 137 23.94 5.59 -25.66
CA LEU A 137 24.59 4.44 -26.30
C LEU A 137 24.72 4.66 -27.81
N GLU A 138 23.74 5.26 -28.46
CA GLU A 138 23.78 5.61 -29.89
C GLU A 138 24.79 6.73 -30.17
N LYS A 139 24.87 7.75 -29.31
CA LYS A 139 25.92 8.78 -29.35
C LYS A 139 27.32 8.21 -29.13
N TRP A 140 27.44 7.14 -28.34
CA TRP A 140 28.69 6.44 -28.12
C TRP A 140 29.07 5.58 -29.34
N ARG A 141 28.13 4.80 -29.86
CA ARG A 141 28.30 3.99 -31.09
C ARG A 141 28.62 4.83 -32.32
N SER A 142 28.07 6.05 -32.40
CA SER A 142 28.37 7.01 -33.48
C SER A 142 29.67 7.79 -33.27
N GLY A 143 30.44 7.50 -32.22
CA GLY A 143 31.74 8.13 -31.95
C GLY A 143 31.67 9.60 -31.51
N GLN A 144 30.48 10.15 -31.27
CA GLN A 144 30.31 11.56 -30.88
C GLN A 144 30.77 11.86 -29.45
N LEU A 145 30.77 10.85 -28.58
CA LEU A 145 31.22 11.00 -27.18
C LEU A 145 32.76 11.04 -27.05
N GLU A 146 33.49 10.39 -27.95
CA GLU A 146 34.96 10.36 -27.93
C GLU A 146 35.58 11.72 -28.30
N ASN A 147 34.92 12.50 -29.17
CA ASN A 147 35.33 13.86 -29.56
C ASN A 147 35.14 14.93 -28.47
N SER A 148 34.51 14.60 -27.34
CA SER A 148 34.22 15.54 -26.25
C SER A 148 35.18 15.44 -25.05
N MET A 149 36.07 14.43 -25.02
CA MET A 149 37.09 14.26 -23.98
C MET A 149 38.49 14.75 -24.40
N ILE A 150 38.65 15.30 -25.61
CA ILE A 150 39.90 15.93 -26.03
C ILE A 150 39.84 17.41 -25.63
N PRO A 151 40.64 17.88 -24.64
CA PRO A 151 40.71 19.30 -24.34
C PRO A 151 41.17 20.08 -25.58
N PRO A 152 40.72 21.33 -25.77
CA PRO A 152 40.95 22.11 -27.00
C PRO A 152 42.43 22.50 -27.24
N SER A 153 43.38 21.94 -26.49
CA SER A 153 44.81 22.21 -26.65
C SER A 153 45.47 21.48 -27.83
N ASP A 154 44.89 20.38 -28.34
CA ASP A 154 45.57 19.53 -29.34
C ASP A 154 45.07 19.67 -30.78
N ARG A 155 44.25 20.68 -31.10
CA ARG A 155 43.82 20.94 -32.50
C ARG A 155 44.79 21.81 -33.32
N ARG A 156 46.02 22.00 -32.84
CA ARG A 156 47.10 22.60 -33.64
C ARG A 156 48.40 21.90 -33.31
N LEU A 157 48.77 20.91 -34.12
CA LEU A 157 50.13 20.63 -34.59
C LEU A 157 50.02 19.74 -35.83
#